data_AF-A0AAD5CJT4-F1
#
_entry.id   AF-A0AAD5CJT4-F1
#
_cell.length_a   1.000
_cell.length_b   1.000
_cell.length_c   1.000
_cell.angle_alpha   90.00
_cell.angle_beta   90.00
_cell.angle_gamma   90.00
#
_symmetry.space_group_name_H-M   'P 1'
#
loop_
_entity.id
_entity.type
_entity.pdbx_description
1 polymer ?
#
loop_
_entity_poly.entity_id
_entity_poly.type
_entity_poly.pdbx_seq_one_letter_code
_entity_poly.pdbx_strand_id
1 'polypeptide(L)'
;IVVCSNHLTIQDEVNQVVIHELIHAFDDCRAANLDWTNCAHHACSEIRAGHLSGDCHYKRELLRGFVKIRGHEQVNQLFNL
;
A
#
# COMPACT_ATOMS: atom_id res chain seq x y z
N ILE A 1 0.56 -14.71 3.94
CA ILE A 1 1.36 -13.91 2.98
C ILE A 1 2.01 -14.85 1.99
N VAL A 2 1.65 -14.75 0.71
CA VAL A 2 2.27 -15.50 -0.39
C VAL A 2 2.70 -14.49 -1.43
N VAL A 3 3.97 -14.53 -1.85
CA VAL A 3 4.53 -13.61 -2.85
C VAL A 3 4.87 -14.41 -4.11
N CYS A 4 4.31 -14.01 -5.25
CA CYS A 4 4.56 -14.64 -6.55
C CYS A 4 5.69 -13.89 -7.28
N SER A 5 6.78 -14.59 -7.60
CA SER A 5 7.96 -13.97 -8.24
C SER A 5 7.84 -13.77 -9.75
N ASN A 6 6.73 -14.21 -10.36
CA ASN A 6 6.60 -14.34 -11.82
C ASN A 6 6.67 -13.00 -12.57
N HIS A 7 6.46 -11.88 -11.87
CA HIS A 7 6.50 -10.52 -12.42
C HIS A 7 7.39 -9.56 -11.60
N LEU A 8 8.21 -10.08 -10.67
CA LEU A 8 9.11 -9.27 -9.85
C LEU A 8 10.51 -9.35 -10.46
N THR A 9 10.99 -8.23 -10.99
CA THR A 9 12.19 -8.14 -11.82
C THR A 9 13.39 -7.59 -11.06
N ILE A 10 13.15 -6.76 -10.04
CA ILE A 10 14.18 -6.12 -9.22
C ILE A 10 13.88 -6.28 -7.72
N GLN A 11 14.93 -6.27 -6.89
CA GLN A 11 14.81 -6.47 -5.43
C GLN A 11 13.90 -5.43 -4.76
N ASP A 12 13.87 -4.20 -5.29
CA ASP A 12 12.98 -3.15 -4.81
C ASP A 12 11.51 -3.58 -4.90
N GLU A 13 11.07 -4.20 -6.00
CA GLU A 13 9.68 -4.66 -6.16
C GLU A 13 9.31 -5.75 -5.15
N VAL A 14 10.24 -6.67 -4.84
CA VAL A 14 10.02 -7.69 -3.81
C VAL A 14 9.86 -7.04 -2.43
N ASN A 15 10.73 -6.10 -2.09
CA ASN A 15 10.63 -5.38 -0.81
C ASN A 15 9.31 -4.64 -0.68
N GLN A 16 8.86 -3.98 -1.75
CA GLN A 16 7.59 -3.26 -1.81
C GLN A 16 6.39 -4.19 -1.53
N VAL A 17 6.31 -5.32 -2.24
CA VAL A 17 5.22 -6.29 -2.06
C VAL A 17 5.26 -6.92 -0.67
N VAL A 18 6.44 -7.30 -0.17
CA VAL A 18 6.55 -7.89 1.18
C VAL A 18 6.12 -6.89 2.25
N ILE A 19 6.54 -5.62 2.16
CA ILE A 19 6.12 -4.59 3.12
C ILE A 19 4.61 -4.35 3.03
N HIS A 20 4.04 -4.27 1.82
CA HIS A 20 2.60 -4.12 1.59
C HIS A 20 1.79 -5.23 2.30
N GLU A 21 2.16 -6.50 2.10
CA GLU A 21 1.48 -7.62 2.74
C GLU A 21 1.69 -7.68 4.27
N LEU A 22 2.86 -7.25 4.76
CA LEU A 22 3.11 -7.13 6.20
C LEU A 22 2.24 -6.04 6.84
N ILE A 23 1.94 -4.97 6.11
CA ILE A 23 1.03 -3.92 6.55
C ILE A 23 -0.39 -4.46 6.68
N HIS A 24 -0.87 -5.26 5.71
CA HIS A 24 -2.17 -5.94 5.84
C HIS A 24 -2.21 -6.90 7.02
N ALA A 25 -1.15 -7.69 7.24
CA ALA A 25 -1.06 -8.57 8.40
C ALA A 25 -1.06 -7.79 9.73
N PHE A 26 -0.43 -6.62 9.76
CA PHE A 26 -0.47 -5.73 10.92
C PHE A 26 -1.88 -5.18 11.16
N ASP A 27 -2.58 -4.74 10.10
CA ASP A 27 -3.93 -4.18 10.19
C ASP A 27 -4.91 -5.23 10.69
N ASP A 28 -4.85 -6.45 10.17
CA ASP A 28 -5.67 -7.58 10.64
C ASP A 28 -5.52 -7.82 12.15
N CYS A 29 -4.32 -7.61 12.69
CA CYS A 29 -4.03 -7.83 14.11
C CYS A 29 -4.31 -6.63 15.01
N ARG A 30 -4.26 -5.39 14.49
CA ARG A 30 -4.13 -4.17 15.31
C ARG A 30 -5.12 -3.06 14.99
N ALA A 31 -5.71 -3.05 13.81
CA ALA A 31 -6.69 -2.02 13.47
C ALA A 31 -7.93 -2.19 14.33
N ALA A 32 -8.38 -1.10 14.97
CA ALA A 32 -9.42 -1.17 15.98
C ALA A 32 -10.80 -1.40 15.35
N ASN A 33 -11.01 -0.97 14.11
CA ASN A 33 -12.31 -0.99 13.44
C ASN A 33 -12.25 -1.63 12.04
N LEU A 34 -11.25 -2.46 11.75
CA LEU A 34 -11.14 -3.10 10.44
C LEU A 34 -12.19 -4.21 10.26
N ASP A 35 -12.95 -4.12 9.18
CA ASP A 35 -13.91 -5.13 8.73
C ASP A 35 -13.64 -5.42 7.26
N TRP A 36 -13.09 -6.60 6.97
CA TRP A 36 -12.75 -7.03 5.61
C TRP A 36 -13.97 -7.20 4.70
N THR A 37 -15.18 -7.29 5.26
CA THR A 37 -16.43 -7.34 4.48
C THR A 37 -16.90 -5.95 4.05
N ASN A 38 -16.35 -4.90 4.65
CA ASN A 38 -16.64 -3.51 4.29
C ASN A 38 -15.64 -2.99 3.25
N CYS A 39 -16.13 -2.70 2.05
CA CYS A 39 -15.30 -2.19 0.95
C CYS A 39 -14.53 -0.90 1.29
N ALA A 40 -15.07 -0.04 2.17
CA ALA A 40 -14.37 1.19 2.57
C ALA A 40 -13.15 0.88 3.45
N HIS A 41 -13.29 -0.08 4.37
CA HIS A 41 -12.20 -0.47 5.27
C HIS A 41 -11.10 -1.19 4.49
N HIS A 42 -11.49 -2.08 3.57
CA HIS A 42 -10.56 -2.72 2.65
C HIS A 42 -9.79 -1.68 1.82
N ALA A 43 -10.49 -0.74 1.18
CA ALA A 43 -9.85 0.33 0.40
C ALA A 43 -8.91 1.21 1.24
N CYS A 44 -9.27 1.52 2.49
CA CYS A 44 -8.38 2.26 3.39
C CYS A 44 -7.11 1.47 3.72
N SER A 45 -7.21 0.15 3.98
CA SER A 45 -6.03 -0.69 4.23
C SER A 45 -5.12 -0.76 3.00
N GLU A 46 -5.68 -0.87 1.79
CA GLU A 46 -4.94 -0.81 0.52
C GLU A 46 -4.21 0.52 0.31
N ILE A 47 -4.90 1.65 0.54
CA ILE A 47 -4.30 2.99 0.41
C ILE A 47 -3.13 3.13 1.40
N ARG A 48 -3.31 2.63 2.63
CA ARG A 48 -2.27 2.65 3.65
C ARG A 48 -1.10 1.74 3.31
N ALA A 49 -1.36 0.53 2.82
CA ALA A 49 -0.34 -0.41 2.39
C ALA A 49 0.46 0.14 1.20
N GLY A 50 -0.21 0.72 0.19
CA GLY A 50 0.44 1.38 -0.95
C GLY A 50 1.27 2.62 -0.58
N HIS A 51 0.81 3.40 0.41
CA HIS A 51 1.55 4.56 0.90
C HIS A 51 2.78 4.16 1.73
N LEU A 52 2.63 3.30 2.73
CA LEU A 52 3.70 2.94 3.66
C LEU A 52 4.71 1.93 3.07
N SER A 53 4.32 1.12 2.09
CA SER A 53 5.29 0.31 1.33
C SER A 53 6.22 1.18 0.50
N GLY A 54 5.71 2.30 -0.02
CA GLY A 54 6.38 3.16 -0.98
C GLY A 54 5.98 2.90 -2.43
N ASP A 55 4.92 2.10 -2.67
CA ASP A 55 4.41 1.85 -4.01
C ASP A 55 3.90 3.13 -4.67
N CYS A 56 3.30 3.99 -3.86
CA CYS A 56 2.83 5.31 -4.26
C CYS A 56 3.90 6.41 -4.16
N HIS A 57 5.19 6.11 -3.99
CA HIS A 57 6.22 7.16 -3.90
C HIS A 57 6.36 7.93 -5.22
N TYR A 58 6.47 9.26 -5.13
CA TYR A 58 6.48 10.13 -6.32
C TYR A 58 7.61 9.80 -7.30
N LYS A 59 8.78 9.39 -6.77
CA LYS A 59 9.90 8.93 -7.60
C LYS A 59 9.51 7.76 -8.50
N ARG A 60 8.70 6.83 -7.99
CA ARG A 60 8.26 5.62 -8.70
C ARG A 60 7.15 5.95 -9.70
N GLU A 61 6.22 6.82 -9.31
CA GLU A 61 5.18 7.35 -10.20
C GLU A 61 5.80 8.12 -11.38
N LEU A 62 6.85 8.90 -11.13
CA LEU A 62 7.61 9.57 -12.18
C LEU A 62 8.28 8.58 -13.15
N LEU A 63 8.88 7.50 -12.63
CA LEU A 63 9.46 6.44 -13.44
C LEU A 63 8.40 5.65 -14.23
N ARG A 64 7.16 5.57 -13.73
CA ARG A 64 5.99 5.02 -14.42
C ARG A 64 5.38 5.99 -15.45
N GLY A 65 5.88 7.23 -15.54
CA GLY A 65 5.42 8.25 -16.49
C GLY A 65 4.30 9.15 -15.97
N PHE A 66 3.95 9.07 -14.69
CA PHE A 66 2.95 9.93 -14.05
C PHE A 66 3.61 11.18 -13.46
N VAL A 67 3.09 12.35 -13.81
CA VAL A 67 3.64 13.67 -13.40
C VAL A 67 2.70 14.48 -12.53
N LYS A 68 1.56 13.91 -12.11
CA LYS A 68 0.55 14.61 -11.33
C LYS A 68 0.97 14.66 -9.85
N ILE A 69 1.31 15.86 -9.36
CA ILE A 69 1.71 16.08 -7.96
C ILE A 69 0.50 16.36 -7.04
N ARG A 70 -0.59 16.93 -7.57
CA ARG A 70 -1.76 17.28 -6.75
C ARG A 70 -2.49 16.02 -6.27
N GLY A 71 -2.62 15.89 -4.94
CA GLY A 71 -3.30 14.77 -4.29
C GLY A 71 -2.42 13.54 -4.07
N HIS A 72 -1.12 13.65 -4.36
CA HIS A 72 -0.16 12.60 -4.13
C HIS A 72 0.10 12.44 -2.62
N GLU A 73 0.00 11.22 -2.09
CA GLU A 73 0.28 10.89 -0.68
C GLU A 73 -0.50 11.70 0.38
N GLN A 74 -1.82 11.84 0.21
CA GLN A 74 -2.64 12.52 1.22
C GLN A 74 -2.80 11.68 2.50
N VAL A 75 -2.19 12.15 3.59
CA VAL A 75 -2.09 11.46 4.88
C VAL A 75 -3.45 11.29 5.60
N ASN A 76 -4.49 12.04 5.21
CA ASN A 76 -5.78 12.04 5.91
C ASN A 76 -6.56 10.71 5.83
N GLN A 77 -6.26 9.84 4.86
CA GLN A 77 -6.91 8.53 4.71
C GLN A 77 -6.29 7.43 5.59
N LEU A 78 -5.16 7.70 6.25
CA LEU A 78 -4.36 6.68 6.94
C LEU A 78 -4.71 6.49 8.42
N PHE A 79 -5.47 7.42 9.02
CA PHE A 79 -5.57 7.55 10.48
C PHE A 79 -6.83 6.96 11.13
N ASN A 80 -7.74 6.32 10.38
CA ASN A 80 -9.00 5.79 10.91
C ASN A 80 -9.30 4.35 10.49
N LEU A 81 -8.29 3.46 10.51
CA LEU A 81 -8.49 2.00 10.49
C LEU A 81 -8.56 1.45 11.92
#